data_AF-K2J749-F1
#
_entry.id   AF-K2J749-F1
#
_cell.length_a   1.000
_cell.length_b   1.000
_cell.length_c   1.000
_cell.angle_alpha   90.00
_cell.angle_beta   90.00
_cell.angle_gamma   90.00
#
_symmetry.space_group_name_H-M   'P 1'
#
loop_
_entity.id
_entity.type
_entity.pdbx_description
1 polymer ?
#
loop_
_entity_poly.entity_id
_entity_poly.type
_entity_poly.pdbx_seq_one_letter_code
_entity_poly.pdbx_strand_id
1 'polypeptide(L)'
;MASSTHTGGGWLTPRRTRWLLGGPMAILIAILAMGAMPLWFPAGAAGVDHLIFPLILFPALWAIPFFYAILAENLRRATLVMTGIAILNAAGIAVLWTAS
;
A
#
# COMPACT_ATOMS: atom_id res chain seq x y z
N MET A 1 -0.79 31.81 30.95
CA MET A 1 -2.26 31.67 30.90
C MET A 1 -2.77 32.33 29.63
N ALA A 2 -2.97 31.54 28.58
CA ALA A 2 -3.91 31.73 27.47
C ALA A 2 -3.61 30.63 26.42
N SER A 3 -4.61 29.78 26.23
CA SER A 3 -4.72 28.61 25.38
C SER A 3 -4.50 28.87 23.89
N SER A 4 -3.69 28.03 23.23
CA SER A 4 -3.87 27.74 21.80
C SER A 4 -4.63 26.42 21.65
N THR A 5 -5.91 26.57 21.35
CA THR A 5 -6.88 25.56 20.93
C THR A 5 -6.33 24.67 19.81
N HIS A 6 -6.03 23.40 20.08
CA HIS A 6 -6.02 22.36 19.04
C HIS A 6 -7.45 21.86 18.84
N THR A 7 -8.24 22.66 18.14
CA THR A 7 -9.55 22.29 17.62
C THR A 7 -9.38 21.35 16.43
N GLY A 8 -9.93 20.14 16.55
CA GLY A 8 -10.42 19.38 15.38
C GLY A 8 -9.70 18.08 15.00
N GLY A 9 -10.09 16.97 15.62
CA GLY A 9 -10.62 15.82 14.86
C GLY A 9 -9.64 14.81 14.24
N GLY A 10 -8.46 14.57 14.80
CA GLY A 10 -7.61 13.46 14.38
C GLY A 10 -7.02 12.72 15.57
N TRP A 11 -7.43 11.47 15.80
CA TRP A 11 -6.89 10.62 16.88
C TRP A 11 -5.40 10.26 16.70
N LEU A 12 -4.77 10.66 15.58
CA LEU A 12 -3.41 10.30 15.20
C LEU A 12 -2.54 11.55 14.96
N THR A 13 -1.38 11.61 15.60
CA THR A 13 -0.39 12.66 15.32
C THR A 13 0.22 12.47 13.91
N PRO A 14 0.72 13.54 13.27
CA PRO A 14 1.38 13.44 11.95
C PRO A 14 2.49 12.39 11.90
N ARG A 15 3.29 12.28 12.98
CA ARG A 15 4.36 11.28 13.11
C ARG A 15 3.83 9.85 13.16
N ARG A 16 2.78 9.59 13.94
CA ARG A 16 2.14 8.26 14.01
C ARG A 16 1.51 7.88 12.67
N THR A 17 0.88 8.83 12.00
CA THR A 17 0.29 8.63 10.67
C THR A 17 1.36 8.21 9.67
N ARG A 18 2.50 8.90 9.61
CA ARG A 18 3.63 8.52 8.75
C ARG A 18 4.17 7.13 9.07
N TRP A 19 4.29 6.79 10.35
CA TRP A 19 4.76 5.46 10.75
C TRP A 19 3.79 4.35 10.34
N LEU A 20 2.48 4.56 10.49
CA LEU A 20 1.45 3.60 10.06
C LEU A 20 1.40 3.46 8.54
N LEU A 21 1.46 4.58 7.81
CA LEU A 21 1.44 4.58 6.35
C LEU A 21 2.71 3.93 5.78
N GLY A 22 3.89 4.34 6.26
CA GLY A 22 5.17 3.81 5.78
C GLY A 22 5.42 2.38 6.22
N GLY A 23 5.04 1.98 7.43
CA GLY A 23 5.28 0.63 7.94
C GLY A 23 4.21 -0.37 7.47
N PRO A 24 3.22 -0.66 8.33
CA PRO A 24 2.26 -1.75 8.09
C PRO A 24 1.41 -1.54 6.83
N MET A 25 1.01 -0.30 6.51
CA MET A 25 0.17 -0.05 5.34
C MET A 25 0.92 -0.28 4.03
N ALA A 26 2.17 0.16 3.92
CA ALA A 26 2.99 -0.09 2.73
C ALA A 26 3.22 -1.59 2.50
N ILE A 27 3.46 -2.36 3.57
CA ILE A 27 3.59 -3.82 3.52
C ILE A 27 2.27 -4.46 3.05
N LEU A 28 1.14 -4.04 3.63
CA LEU A 28 -0.18 -4.53 3.23
C LEU A 28 -0.46 -4.28 1.74
N ILE A 29 -0.15 -3.08 1.25
CA ILE A 29 -0.29 -2.74 -0.18
C ILE A 29 0.57 -3.66 -1.05
N ALA A 30 1.83 -3.91 -0.66
CA ALA A 30 2.70 -4.81 -1.41
C ALA A 30 2.15 -6.25 -1.47
N ILE A 31 1.63 -6.77 -0.35
CA ILE A 31 0.99 -8.09 -0.29
C ILE A 31 -0.25 -8.14 -1.18
N LEU A 32 -1.13 -7.15 -1.08
CA LEU A 32 -2.36 -7.09 -1.90
C LEU A 32 -2.02 -6.95 -3.38
N ALA A 33 -1.03 -6.15 -3.74
CA ALA A 33 -0.57 -6.01 -5.12
C ALA A 33 0.01 -7.31 -5.68
N MET A 34 0.74 -8.05 -4.86
CA MET A 34 1.23 -9.38 -5.22
C MET A 34 0.08 -10.38 -5.37
N GLY A 35 -0.92 -10.36 -4.48
CA GLY A 35 -2.11 -11.20 -4.60
C GLY A 35 -2.96 -10.89 -5.83
N ALA A 36 -2.98 -9.62 -6.26
CA ALA A 36 -3.66 -9.17 -7.47
C ALA A 36 -2.84 -9.39 -8.75
N MET A 37 -1.60 -9.87 -8.68
CA MET A 37 -0.73 -10.11 -9.85
C MET A 37 -1.40 -10.83 -11.01
N PRO A 38 -2.21 -11.89 -10.80
CA PRO A 38 -2.79 -12.62 -11.92
C PRO A 38 -3.64 -11.74 -12.87
N LEU A 39 -4.10 -10.56 -12.43
CA LEU A 39 -4.85 -9.62 -13.26
C LEU A 39 -3.99 -8.83 -14.26
N TRP A 40 -2.71 -8.63 -13.96
CA TRP A 40 -1.86 -7.67 -14.70
C TRP A 40 -0.48 -8.22 -15.05
N PHE A 41 -0.04 -9.30 -14.40
CA PHE A 41 1.23 -9.95 -14.65
C PHE A 41 1.02 -11.16 -15.60
N PRO A 42 1.80 -11.27 -16.68
CA PRO A 42 1.61 -12.34 -17.66
C PRO A 42 1.92 -13.71 -17.05
N ALA A 43 1.19 -14.73 -17.50
CA ALA A 43 1.50 -16.12 -17.16
C ALA A 43 2.92 -16.46 -17.62
N GLY A 44 3.73 -16.99 -16.71
CA GLY A 44 5.11 -17.38 -16.99
C GLY A 44 5.20 -18.61 -17.88
N ALA A 45 6.29 -18.73 -18.63
CA ALA A 45 6.62 -19.97 -19.35
C ALA A 45 6.88 -21.09 -18.31
N ALA A 46 6.08 -22.16 -18.39
CA ALA A 46 5.98 -23.24 -17.41
C ALA A 46 7.29 -24.04 -17.24
N GLY A 47 8.26 -23.54 -16.45
CA GLY A 47 9.43 -24.32 -16.04
C GLY A 47 10.69 -23.58 -15.59
N VAL A 48 10.73 -22.24 -15.55
CA VAL A 48 11.90 -21.49 -15.05
C VAL A 48 11.54 -20.81 -13.73
N ASP A 49 12.40 -20.95 -12.71
CA ASP A 49 12.21 -20.39 -11.37
C ASP A 49 11.68 -18.95 -11.40
N HIS A 50 10.38 -18.81 -11.15
CA HIS A 50 9.73 -17.50 -11.02
C HIS A 50 10.15 -16.77 -9.74
N LEU A 51 11.07 -17.32 -8.94
CA LEU A 51 11.50 -16.78 -7.65
C LEU A 51 12.10 -15.37 -7.77
N ILE A 52 12.72 -15.05 -8.91
CA ILE A 52 13.29 -13.72 -9.16
C ILE A 52 12.23 -12.62 -9.21
N PHE A 53 11.00 -12.94 -9.67
CA PHE A 53 9.94 -11.97 -9.79
C PHE A 53 9.45 -11.49 -8.41
N PRO A 54 9.03 -12.36 -7.46
CA PRO A 54 8.76 -11.94 -6.09
C PRO A 54 9.94 -11.27 -5.41
N LEU A 55 11.17 -11.76 -5.64
CA LEU A 55 12.37 -11.23 -5.00
C LEU A 55 12.62 -9.76 -5.37
N ILE A 56 12.32 -9.35 -6.59
CA ILE A 56 12.48 -7.95 -7.05
C ILE A 56 11.20 -7.15 -6.83
N LEU A 57 10.04 -7.72 -7.20
CA LEU A 57 8.77 -7.00 -7.19
C LEU A 57 8.27 -6.75 -5.78
N PHE A 58 8.47 -7.67 -4.82
CA PHE A 58 8.01 -7.43 -3.46
C PHE A 58 8.71 -6.22 -2.81
N PRO A 59 10.06 -6.12 -2.80
CA PRO A 59 10.73 -4.91 -2.33
C PRO A 59 10.33 -3.66 -3.10
N ALA A 60 10.13 -3.75 -4.41
CA ALA A 60 9.72 -2.60 -5.23
C ALA A 60 8.29 -2.11 -4.89
N LEU A 61 7.33 -3.04 -4.82
CA LEU A 61 5.93 -2.78 -4.48
C LEU A 61 5.77 -2.28 -3.05
N TRP A 62 6.70 -2.60 -2.14
CA TRP A 62 6.77 -2.02 -0.81
C TRP A 62 7.46 -0.65 -0.78
N ALA A 63 8.60 -0.51 -1.47
CA ALA A 63 9.42 0.70 -1.44
C ALA A 63 8.65 1.91 -1.98
N ILE A 64 7.86 1.73 -3.05
CA ILE A 64 7.06 2.81 -3.66
C ILE A 64 6.09 3.45 -2.63
N PRO A 65 5.14 2.71 -2.01
CA PRO A 65 4.24 3.28 -1.01
C PRO A 65 4.97 3.72 0.26
N PHE A 66 6.08 3.06 0.65
CA PHE A 66 6.92 3.49 1.77
C PHE A 66 7.50 4.89 1.54
N PHE A 67 8.20 5.12 0.43
CA PHE A 67 8.78 6.41 0.11
C PHE A 67 7.69 7.46 -0.11
N TYR A 68 6.57 7.10 -0.75
CA TYR A 68 5.42 7.99 -0.90
C TYR A 68 4.90 8.48 0.46
N ALA A 69 4.77 7.59 1.46
CA ALA A 69 4.32 7.95 2.80
C ALA A 69 5.30 8.89 3.53
N ILE A 70 6.61 8.71 3.34
CA ILE A 70 7.65 9.54 3.99
C ILE A 70 7.75 10.91 3.33
N LEU A 71 7.74 10.98 1.99
CA LEU A 71 7.86 12.21 1.23
C LEU A 71 6.54 13.01 1.16
N ALA A 72 5.43 12.46 1.66
CA ALA A 72 4.13 13.13 1.64
C ALA A 72 4.13 14.44 2.45
N GLU A 73 3.93 15.55 1.73
CA GLU A 73 3.64 16.87 2.29
C GLU A 73 2.25 16.93 2.93
N ASN A 74 1.25 16.31 2.30
CA ASN A 74 -0.13 16.26 2.78
C ASN A 74 -0.50 14.83 3.19
N LEU A 75 -0.54 14.59 4.50
CA LEU A 75 -0.82 13.26 5.06
C LEU A 75 -2.24 12.78 4.77
N ARG A 76 -3.23 13.67 4.69
CA ARG A 76 -4.60 13.29 4.35
C ARG A 76 -4.69 12.74 2.93
N ARG A 77 -4.01 13.42 1.98
CA ARG A 77 -3.90 12.94 0.59
C ARG A 77 -3.17 11.60 0.54
N ALA A 78 -2.08 11.46 1.27
CA ALA A 78 -1.32 10.22 1.30
C ALA A 78 -2.17 9.05 1.84
N THR A 79 -2.89 9.26 2.93
CA THR A 79 -3.84 8.27 3.47
C THR A 79 -4.88 7.87 2.43
N LEU A 80 -5.53 8.84 1.78
CA LEU A 80 -6.56 8.56 0.77
C LEU A 80 -6.01 7.74 -0.41
N VAL A 81 -4.85 8.14 -0.94
CA VAL A 81 -4.22 7.44 -2.07
C VAL A 81 -3.82 6.02 -1.68
N MET A 82 -3.15 5.84 -0.55
CA MET A 82 -2.68 4.52 -0.10
C MET A 82 -3.85 3.59 0.24
N THR A 83 -4.88 4.09 0.91
CA THR A 83 -6.12 3.33 1.16
C THR A 83 -6.84 3.00 -0.14
N GLY A 84 -6.92 3.92 -1.09
CA GLY A 84 -7.50 3.66 -2.42
C GLY A 84 -6.77 2.55 -3.16
N ILE A 85 -5.43 2.58 -3.18
CA ILE A 85 -4.62 1.53 -3.80
C ILE A 85 -4.85 0.18 -3.12
N ALA A 86 -4.90 0.13 -1.79
CA ALA A 86 -5.18 -1.10 -1.05
C ALA A 86 -6.57 -1.67 -1.40
N ILE A 87 -7.60 -0.83 -1.44
CA ILE A 87 -8.96 -1.23 -1.81
C ILE A 87 -9.02 -1.74 -3.25
N LEU A 88 -8.36 -1.07 -4.20
CA LEU A 88 -8.33 -1.49 -5.60
C LEU A 88 -7.69 -2.88 -5.76
N ASN A 89 -6.57 -3.14 -5.09
CA ASN A 89 -5.93 -4.45 -5.13
C ASN A 89 -6.78 -5.53 -4.45
N ALA A 90 -7.39 -5.22 -3.30
CA ALA A 90 -8.31 -6.14 -2.63
C ALA A 90 -9.56 -6.45 -3.47
N ALA A 91 -10.11 -5.45 -4.15
CA ALA A 91 -11.21 -5.64 -5.10
C ALA A 91 -10.80 -6.50 -6.28
N GLY A 92 -9.59 -6.31 -6.82
CA GLY A 92 -9.03 -7.17 -7.85
C GLY A 92 -8.94 -8.64 -7.41
N ILE A 93 -8.44 -8.89 -6.20
CA ILE A 93 -8.42 -10.24 -5.61
C ILE A 93 -9.84 -10.81 -5.47
N ALA A 94 -10.81 -10.00 -5.02
CA ALA A 94 -12.20 -10.43 -4.92
C ALA A 94 -12.79 -10.80 -6.29
N VAL A 95 -12.49 -10.04 -7.34
CA VAL A 95 -12.90 -10.34 -8.72
C VAL A 95 -12.28 -11.65 -9.21
N LEU A 96 -10.98 -11.87 -8.98
CA LEU A 96 -10.30 -13.13 -9.30
C LEU A 96 -10.99 -14.32 -8.61
N TRP A 97 -11.34 -14.17 -7.33
CA TRP A 97 -12.03 -15.21 -6.57
C TRP A 97 -13.43 -15.52 -7.12
N THR A 98 -14.16 -14.51 -7.61
CA THR A 98 -15.46 -14.75 -8.25
C THR A 98 -15.38 -15.39 -9.63
N ALA A 99 -14.22 -15.34 -10.28
CA ALA A 99 -14.00 -15.85 -11.64
C ALA A 99 -13.36 -17.25 -11.69
N SER A 100 -12.94 -17.79 -10.53
CA SER A 100 -12.33 -19.11 -10.35
C SER A 100 -13.36 -20.16 -9.94
#